data_AF-A0A9X5KXY0-F1
#
_entry.id   AF-A0A9X5KXY0-F1
#
_cell.length_a   1.000
_cell.length_b   1.000
_cell.length_c   1.000
_cell.angle_alpha   90.00
_cell.angle_beta   90.00
_cell.angle_gamma   90.00
#
_symmetry.space_group_name_H-M   'P 1'
#
loop_
_entity.id
_entity.type
_entity.pdbx_description
1 polymer ?
#
loop_
_entity_poly.entity_id
_entity_poly.type
_entity_poly.pdbx_seq_one_letter_code
_entity_poly.pdbx_strand_id
1 'polypeptide(L)'
;MRQSSDGKQPLLPVGHETLVAHRVPPYLPKVSHPLMNEGWQNDDYFIIFTEDESLAAMKAYRFDHHLPGYTLLGLRGWDDFIVINSSGVIFTIPTLPLDASYAAPFALPHQISLEPDERFAGKIKWYTKPLVFGGDPADKTNFAWITHEQHAELVIWWNEQYRSAKAQS
;
A
#
# COMPACT_ATOMS: atom_id res chain seq x y z
N MET A 1 -82.05 16.20 -11.21
CA MET A 1 -81.94 15.13 -10.18
C MET A 1 -80.79 14.20 -10.57
N ARG A 2 -80.23 13.48 -9.57
CA ARG A 2 -79.36 12.28 -9.59
C ARG A 2 -78.87 11.74 -10.96
N GLN A 3 -77.54 11.74 -11.18
CA GLN A 3 -76.62 10.56 -11.19
C GLN A 3 -76.58 9.79 -12.55
N SER A 4 -75.43 9.77 -13.24
CA SER A 4 -74.40 8.69 -13.26
C SER A 4 -74.81 7.49 -14.15
N SER A 5 -74.00 6.91 -15.04
CA SER A 5 -72.59 7.09 -15.47
C SER A 5 -72.42 6.39 -16.85
N ASP A 6 -71.32 6.30 -17.60
CA ASP A 6 -69.87 6.62 -17.48
C ASP A 6 -69.29 6.85 -18.92
N GLY A 7 -68.01 7.14 -19.21
CA GLY A 7 -66.81 7.27 -18.37
C GLY A 7 -65.56 6.52 -18.93
N LYS A 8 -64.96 6.95 -20.07
CA LYS A 8 -63.67 6.39 -20.54
C LYS A 8 -62.83 7.25 -21.53
N GLN A 9 -61.85 7.99 -21.01
CA GLN A 9 -60.61 8.52 -21.65
C GLN A 9 -59.92 9.52 -20.68
N PRO A 10 -58.62 9.87 -20.81
CA PRO A 10 -57.53 9.26 -21.59
C PRO A 10 -56.39 8.74 -20.65
N LEU A 11 -55.18 8.47 -21.18
CA LEU A 11 -53.99 8.03 -20.43
C LEU A 11 -52.77 8.95 -20.67
N LEU A 12 -52.28 9.63 -19.64
CA LEU A 12 -50.92 10.21 -19.43
C LEU A 12 -50.91 10.93 -18.05
N PRO A 13 -49.77 11.25 -17.41
CA PRO A 13 -48.51 10.50 -17.21
C PRO A 13 -48.13 10.48 -15.69
N VAL A 14 -46.82 10.44 -15.34
CA VAL A 14 -46.24 10.50 -13.95
C VAL A 14 -46.45 9.22 -13.11
N GLY A 15 -45.55 8.78 -12.21
CA GLY A 15 -44.14 9.13 -11.99
C GLY A 15 -43.62 8.80 -10.58
N HIS A 16 -42.42 8.18 -10.51
CA HIS A 16 -41.50 8.05 -9.36
C HIS A 16 -41.88 7.32 -8.04
N GLU A 17 -40.84 6.69 -7.47
CA GLU A 17 -40.63 6.20 -6.09
C GLU A 17 -41.49 5.06 -5.49
N THR A 18 -40.83 3.91 -5.29
CA THR A 18 -40.84 3.16 -4.02
C THR A 18 -39.50 2.43 -3.87
N LEU A 19 -38.80 2.63 -2.75
CA LEU A 19 -37.48 2.05 -2.44
C LEU A 19 -37.61 0.70 -1.72
N VAL A 20 -37.01 -0.37 -2.24
CA VAL A 20 -36.72 -1.59 -1.46
C VAL A 20 -35.38 -2.24 -1.87
N ALA A 21 -34.48 -2.36 -0.88
CA ALA A 21 -33.36 -3.30 -0.75
C ALA A 21 -32.47 -3.64 -1.97
N HIS A 22 -31.28 -3.02 -1.96
CA HIS A 22 -30.01 -3.47 -2.54
C HIS A 22 -29.91 -4.98 -2.88
N ARG A 23 -29.74 -5.26 -4.18
CA ARG A 23 -28.91 -6.38 -4.65
C ARG A 23 -27.77 -5.80 -5.48
N VAL A 24 -26.55 -5.84 -4.95
CA VAL A 24 -25.35 -5.52 -5.73
C VAL A 24 -25.21 -6.60 -6.82
N PRO A 25 -25.12 -6.24 -8.12
CA PRO A 25 -25.06 -7.24 -9.19
C PRO A 25 -23.79 -8.11 -9.10
N PRO A 26 -23.85 -9.40 -9.50
CA PRO A 26 -22.70 -10.31 -9.52
C PRO A 26 -21.67 -9.99 -10.63
N TYR A 27 -21.72 -8.77 -11.18
CA TYR A 27 -20.87 -8.25 -12.25
C TYR A 27 -20.13 -6.97 -11.85
N LEU A 28 -19.96 -6.71 -10.54
CA LEU A 28 -18.78 -5.95 -10.13
C LEU A 28 -17.56 -6.76 -10.61
N PRO A 29 -16.63 -6.17 -11.38
CA PRO A 29 -15.34 -6.82 -11.56
C PRO A 29 -14.73 -6.99 -10.17
N LYS A 30 -14.16 -8.16 -9.88
CA LYS A 30 -13.13 -8.22 -8.84
C LYS A 30 -12.13 -7.14 -9.22
N VAL A 31 -11.87 -6.18 -8.33
CA VAL A 31 -10.79 -5.22 -8.56
C VAL A 31 -9.49 -5.97 -8.36
N SER A 32 -9.08 -6.68 -9.42
CA SER A 32 -7.71 -7.04 -9.68
C SER A 32 -6.95 -5.75 -9.90
N HIS A 33 -6.59 -5.12 -8.77
CA HIS A 33 -5.25 -4.60 -8.62
C HIS A 33 -4.30 -5.62 -9.29
N PRO A 34 -3.31 -5.18 -10.09
CA PRO A 34 -2.28 -6.11 -10.53
C PRO A 34 -1.76 -6.85 -9.30
N LEU A 35 -1.61 -8.17 -9.41
CA LEU A 35 -0.99 -8.95 -8.35
C LEU A 35 0.45 -8.45 -8.28
N MET A 36 0.72 -7.59 -7.29
CA MET A 36 2.03 -7.03 -7.02
C MET A 36 3.03 -8.19 -6.99
N ASN A 37 4.19 -8.03 -7.61
CA ASN A 37 5.14 -9.14 -7.74
C ASN A 37 5.82 -9.38 -6.38
N GLU A 38 5.17 -10.15 -5.53
CA GLU A 38 5.58 -10.42 -4.15
C GLU A 38 5.61 -11.92 -3.81
N GLY A 39 6.46 -12.29 -2.86
CA GLY A 39 6.67 -13.66 -2.44
C GLY A 39 8.07 -13.90 -1.87
N TRP A 40 8.35 -15.16 -1.52
CA TRP A 40 9.65 -15.59 -1.01
C TRP A 40 10.65 -15.85 -2.13
N GLN A 41 11.91 -15.51 -1.94
CA GLN A 41 13.01 -16.05 -2.74
C GLN A 41 14.24 -16.27 -1.86
N ASN A 42 14.56 -17.54 -1.61
CA ASN A 42 15.40 -17.98 -0.48
C ASN A 42 14.74 -17.57 0.86
N ASP A 43 15.53 -17.14 1.85
CA ASP A 43 15.03 -16.75 3.18
C ASP A 43 14.44 -15.32 3.26
N ASP A 44 14.47 -14.56 2.15
CA ASP A 44 13.93 -13.20 2.05
C ASP A 44 12.52 -13.20 1.42
N TYR A 45 11.58 -12.46 2.01
CA TYR A 45 10.36 -12.02 1.32
C TYR A 45 10.68 -10.77 0.52
N PHE A 46 10.11 -10.64 -0.67
CA PHE A 46 10.26 -9.48 -1.54
C PHE A 46 8.90 -8.98 -2.01
N ILE A 47 8.83 -7.67 -2.25
CA ILE A 47 7.78 -7.03 -3.05
C ILE A 47 8.52 -6.21 -4.10
N ILE A 48 8.45 -6.60 -5.37
CA ILE A 48 9.15 -5.94 -6.49
C ILE A 48 8.12 -5.16 -7.31
N PHE A 49 8.36 -3.88 -7.54
CA PHE A 49 7.43 -3.00 -8.25
C PHE A 49 7.70 -2.96 -9.75
N THR A 50 6.64 -2.88 -10.54
CA THR A 50 6.69 -2.33 -11.91
C THR A 50 6.98 -0.83 -11.89
N GLU A 51 7.23 -0.22 -13.06
CA GLU A 51 7.52 1.21 -13.18
C GLU A 51 6.35 2.10 -12.69
N ASP A 52 5.11 1.74 -13.02
CA ASP A 52 3.91 2.45 -12.54
C ASP A 52 3.70 2.30 -11.02
N GLU A 53 3.90 1.10 -10.48
CA GLU A 53 3.81 0.84 -9.03
C GLU A 53 4.93 1.56 -8.27
N SER A 54 6.14 1.61 -8.83
CA SER A 54 7.27 2.37 -8.29
C SER A 54 6.95 3.86 -8.21
N LEU A 55 6.44 4.45 -9.30
CA LEU A 55 6.06 5.86 -9.34
C LEU A 55 4.93 6.18 -8.35
N ALA A 56 3.92 5.30 -8.25
CA ALA A 56 2.83 5.43 -7.29
C ALA A 56 3.33 5.33 -5.84
N ALA A 57 4.20 4.35 -5.55
CA ALA A 57 4.79 4.14 -4.23
C ALA A 57 5.73 5.31 -3.83
N MET A 58 6.62 5.77 -4.71
CA MET A 58 7.50 6.93 -4.45
C MET A 58 6.69 8.17 -4.06
N LYS A 59 5.56 8.41 -4.72
CA LYS A 59 4.62 9.48 -4.35
C LYS A 59 3.95 9.21 -3.00
N ALA A 60 3.50 7.98 -2.74
CA ALA A 60 2.86 7.60 -1.49
C ALA A 60 3.80 7.73 -0.27
N TYR A 61 5.08 7.41 -0.42
CA TYR A 61 6.12 7.52 0.61
C TYR A 61 6.85 8.88 0.63
N ARG A 62 6.49 9.84 -0.24
CA ARG A 62 7.15 11.17 -0.39
C ARG A 62 8.68 11.08 -0.59
N PHE A 63 9.13 10.23 -1.53
CA PHE A 63 10.55 10.05 -1.85
C PHE A 63 11.23 11.33 -2.34
N ASP A 64 10.49 12.25 -2.96
CA ASP A 64 10.95 13.59 -3.34
C ASP A 64 11.44 14.42 -2.14
N HIS A 65 10.87 14.19 -0.96
CA HIS A 65 11.23 14.87 0.29
C HIS A 65 12.23 14.08 1.16
N HIS A 66 12.19 12.74 1.11
CA HIS A 66 12.98 11.86 1.99
C HIS A 66 14.25 11.27 1.34
N LEU A 67 14.18 10.87 0.07
CA LEU A 67 15.27 10.21 -0.67
C LEU A 67 15.44 10.78 -2.09
N PRO A 68 15.67 12.10 -2.25
CA PRO A 68 15.87 12.70 -3.57
C PRO A 68 17.09 12.08 -4.28
N GLY A 69 16.90 11.72 -5.56
CA GLY A 69 17.93 11.07 -6.39
C GLY A 69 17.92 9.54 -6.37
N TYR A 70 17.01 8.92 -5.62
CA TYR A 70 16.75 7.47 -5.64
C TYR A 70 15.41 7.15 -6.32
N THR A 71 15.38 6.04 -7.06
CA THR A 71 14.15 5.40 -7.56
C THR A 71 13.88 4.14 -6.74
N LEU A 72 12.63 3.94 -6.34
CA LEU A 72 12.18 2.79 -5.56
C LEU A 72 11.99 1.57 -6.47
N LEU A 73 12.60 0.43 -6.15
CA LEU A 73 12.43 -0.83 -6.90
C LEU A 73 11.50 -1.82 -6.18
N GLY A 74 11.37 -1.71 -4.86
CA GLY A 74 10.63 -2.68 -4.07
C GLY A 74 10.86 -2.57 -2.57
N LEU A 75 10.46 -3.61 -1.85
CA LEU A 75 10.77 -3.86 -0.45
C LEU A 75 11.49 -5.20 -0.32
N ARG A 76 12.43 -5.27 0.62
CA ARG A 76 13.03 -6.48 1.16
C ARG A 76 12.47 -6.70 2.57
N GLY A 77 12.03 -7.92 2.85
CA GLY A 77 11.31 -8.22 4.09
C GLY A 77 10.07 -7.33 4.21
N TRP A 78 10.05 -6.47 5.22
CA TRP A 78 8.92 -5.60 5.55
C TRP A 78 9.33 -4.16 5.86
N ASP A 79 10.63 -3.94 6.05
CA ASP A 79 11.23 -2.81 6.75
C ASP A 79 12.48 -2.22 6.05
N ASP A 80 12.91 -2.80 4.91
CA ASP A 80 13.94 -2.25 4.02
C ASP A 80 13.35 -1.91 2.64
N PHE A 81 13.48 -0.68 2.16
CA PHE A 81 13.25 -0.34 0.75
C PHE A 81 14.43 -0.77 -0.11
N ILE A 82 14.16 -1.40 -1.25
CA ILE A 82 15.15 -1.63 -2.31
C ILE A 82 15.12 -0.42 -3.24
N VAL A 83 16.23 0.27 -3.41
CA VAL A 83 16.33 1.49 -4.22
C VAL A 83 17.49 1.42 -5.20
N ILE A 84 17.40 2.18 -6.30
CA ILE A 84 18.49 2.39 -7.26
C ILE A 84 18.81 3.88 -7.35
N ASN A 85 20.10 4.22 -7.45
CA ASN A 85 20.54 5.61 -7.63
C ASN A 85 20.72 5.97 -9.12
N SER A 86 20.96 7.24 -9.40
CA SER A 86 21.21 7.76 -10.77
C SER A 86 22.44 7.18 -11.48
N SER A 87 23.30 6.42 -10.78
CA SER A 87 24.44 5.69 -11.36
C SER A 87 24.13 4.21 -11.63
N GLY A 88 22.89 3.76 -11.43
CA GLY A 88 22.48 2.37 -11.62
C GLY A 88 22.88 1.42 -10.48
N VAL A 89 23.35 1.95 -9.34
CA VAL A 89 23.76 1.13 -8.18
C VAL A 89 22.57 0.92 -7.25
N ILE A 90 22.36 -0.33 -6.81
CA ILE A 90 21.24 -0.75 -5.97
C ILE A 90 21.67 -0.79 -4.49
N PHE A 91 20.75 -0.40 -3.61
CA PHE A 91 20.91 -0.36 -2.16
C PHE A 91 19.65 -0.86 -1.46
N THR A 92 19.77 -1.29 -0.19
CA THR A 92 18.65 -1.20 0.75
C THR A 92 18.78 0.05 1.62
N ILE A 93 17.65 0.68 1.94
CA ILE A 93 17.53 1.76 2.93
C ILE A 93 16.37 1.40 3.86
N PRO A 94 16.55 1.45 5.20
CA PRO A 94 15.45 1.20 6.14
C PRO A 94 14.26 2.12 5.86
N THR A 95 13.05 1.57 5.97
CA THR A 95 11.81 2.37 5.94
C THR A 95 11.76 3.35 7.12
N LEU A 96 12.48 3.07 8.20
CA LEU A 96 12.73 3.96 9.32
C LEU A 96 14.08 3.63 10.00
N PRO A 97 15.06 4.54 10.04
CA PRO A 97 15.04 5.90 9.50
C PRO A 97 15.24 5.93 7.97
N LEU A 98 14.34 6.62 7.29
CA LEU A 98 14.34 6.82 5.84
C LEU A 98 15.29 7.95 5.47
N ASP A 99 16.59 7.65 5.47
CA ASP A 99 17.68 8.59 5.23
C ASP A 99 18.83 7.89 4.48
N ALA A 100 19.39 8.55 3.46
CA ALA A 100 20.43 7.98 2.60
C ALA A 100 21.75 7.63 3.31
N SER A 101 21.98 8.13 4.53
CA SER A 101 23.13 7.73 5.36
C SER A 101 23.05 6.29 5.88
N TYR A 102 21.89 5.64 5.78
CA TYR A 102 21.68 4.23 6.14
C TYR A 102 21.70 3.30 4.91
N ALA A 103 22.08 3.79 3.72
CA ALA A 103 22.10 3.01 2.49
C ALA A 103 23.17 1.91 2.51
N ALA A 104 22.73 0.65 2.56
CA ALA A 104 23.58 -0.53 2.46
C ALA A 104 23.62 -1.03 1.00
N PRO A 105 24.80 -1.33 0.40
CA PRO A 105 24.88 -1.89 -0.94
C PRO A 105 24.12 -3.22 -1.05
N PHE A 106 23.28 -3.36 -2.07
CA PHE A 106 22.44 -4.54 -2.27
C PHE A 106 22.48 -5.00 -3.73
N ALA A 107 22.34 -6.31 -3.95
CA ALA A 107 22.24 -6.91 -5.26
C ALA A 107 20.95 -7.72 -5.34
N LEU A 108 20.06 -7.36 -6.26
CA LEU A 108 18.92 -8.22 -6.61
C LEU A 108 19.45 -9.56 -7.18
N PRO A 109 18.77 -10.68 -6.91
CA PRO A 109 19.04 -11.95 -7.59
C PRO A 109 19.05 -11.78 -9.11
N HIS A 110 19.98 -12.45 -9.81
CA HIS A 110 20.12 -12.37 -11.28
C HIS A 110 18.85 -12.75 -12.04
N GLN A 111 17.97 -13.54 -11.42
CA GLN A 111 16.61 -13.80 -11.86
C GLN A 111 15.69 -13.68 -10.65
N ILE A 112 14.69 -12.79 -10.76
CA ILE A 112 13.58 -12.73 -9.80
C ILE A 112 12.59 -13.84 -10.15
N SER A 113 12.24 -14.65 -9.16
CA SER A 113 11.33 -15.78 -9.28
C SER A 113 10.71 -16.04 -7.91
N LEU A 114 9.81 -15.14 -7.50
CA LEU A 114 9.20 -15.17 -6.17
C LEU A 114 8.17 -16.31 -6.06
N GLU A 115 8.18 -17.01 -4.94
CA GLU A 115 7.17 -17.99 -4.55
C GLU A 115 6.05 -17.26 -3.77
N PRO A 116 4.83 -17.07 -4.35
CA PRO A 116 3.80 -16.24 -3.74
C PRO A 116 3.22 -16.89 -2.48
N ASP A 117 2.90 -16.06 -1.47
CA ASP A 117 2.37 -16.53 -0.19
C ASP A 117 1.06 -15.82 0.16
N GLU A 118 -0.08 -16.46 -0.10
CA GLU A 118 -1.43 -15.90 0.15
C GLU A 118 -1.67 -15.46 1.62
N ARG A 119 -0.85 -15.93 2.57
CA ARG A 119 -0.89 -15.48 3.96
C ARG A 119 -0.46 -14.03 4.08
N PHE A 120 0.51 -13.60 3.29
CA PHE A 120 1.17 -12.29 3.36
C PHE A 120 0.79 -11.37 2.20
N ALA A 121 0.37 -11.91 1.05
CA ALA A 121 -0.03 -11.15 -0.13
C ALA A 121 -0.98 -9.97 0.19
N GLY A 122 -0.66 -8.80 -0.34
CA GLY A 122 -1.33 -7.52 -0.13
C GLY A 122 -1.09 -6.88 1.25
N LYS A 123 -0.15 -7.39 2.06
CA LYS A 123 0.07 -6.98 3.45
C LYS A 123 1.55 -6.86 3.79
N ILE A 124 1.87 -5.88 4.62
CA ILE A 124 3.20 -5.69 5.21
C ILE A 124 3.14 -5.97 6.71
N LYS A 125 4.16 -6.67 7.23
CA LYS A 125 4.34 -6.92 8.67
C LYS A 125 5.03 -5.71 9.32
N TRP A 126 4.26 -4.84 9.97
CA TRP A 126 4.78 -3.60 10.52
C TRP A 126 5.00 -3.64 12.04
N TYR A 127 6.03 -2.96 12.54
CA TYR A 127 6.28 -2.80 13.97
C TYR A 127 5.39 -1.70 14.57
N THR A 128 4.47 -2.05 15.48
CA THR A 128 3.53 -1.07 16.06
C THR A 128 4.26 0.02 16.87
N LYS A 129 5.38 -0.34 17.52
CA LYS A 129 6.43 0.56 17.99
C LYS A 129 7.76 0.18 17.29
N PRO A 130 8.29 1.03 16.39
CA PRO A 130 9.51 0.70 15.65
C PRO A 130 10.77 0.59 16.53
N LEU A 131 11.73 -0.21 16.07
CA LEU A 131 12.95 -0.57 16.81
C LEU A 131 13.80 0.66 17.20
N VAL A 132 13.90 1.67 16.33
CA VAL A 132 14.65 2.91 16.60
C VAL A 132 14.07 3.75 17.75
N PHE A 133 12.80 3.53 18.12
CA PHE A 133 12.15 4.12 19.30
C PHE A 133 12.15 3.18 20.51
N GLY A 134 12.94 2.10 20.48
CA GLY A 134 12.98 1.08 21.52
C GLY A 134 11.76 0.15 21.49
N GLY A 135 11.30 -0.23 20.30
CA GLY A 135 10.43 -1.40 20.12
C GLY A 135 11.19 -2.70 20.37
N ASP A 136 10.50 -3.72 20.87
CA ASP A 136 11.05 -5.07 21.06
C ASP A 136 10.67 -5.96 19.85
N PRO A 137 11.64 -6.58 19.13
CA PRO A 137 11.33 -7.51 18.04
C PRO A 137 10.90 -8.91 18.51
N ALA A 138 11.10 -9.25 19.78
CA ALA A 138 10.63 -10.51 20.37
C ALA A 138 9.18 -10.43 20.90
N ASP A 139 8.69 -9.23 21.20
CA ASP A 139 7.32 -8.99 21.62
C ASP A 139 6.35 -9.21 20.45
N LYS A 140 5.54 -10.27 20.54
CA LYS A 140 4.55 -10.63 19.52
C LYS A 140 3.38 -9.62 19.41
N THR A 141 3.22 -8.73 20.39
CA THR A 141 2.24 -7.63 20.36
C THR A 141 2.79 -6.37 19.69
N ASN A 142 4.10 -6.28 19.49
CA ASN A 142 4.77 -5.18 18.79
C ASN A 142 4.64 -5.27 17.24
N PHE A 143 3.66 -6.01 16.72
CA PHE A 143 3.48 -6.26 15.29
C PHE A 143 2.02 -6.19 14.85
N ALA A 144 1.80 -5.68 13.63
CA ALA A 144 0.52 -5.71 12.93
C ALA A 144 0.72 -6.13 11.46
N TRP A 145 -0.34 -6.68 10.86
CA TRP A 145 -0.46 -6.81 9.40
C TRP A 145 -1.28 -5.65 8.88
N ILE A 146 -0.72 -4.88 7.96
CA ILE A 146 -1.31 -3.64 7.42
C ILE A 146 -1.25 -3.64 5.88
N THR A 147 -2.06 -2.82 5.21
CA THR A 147 -1.96 -2.65 3.75
C THR A 147 -0.72 -1.84 3.35
N HIS A 148 -0.31 -1.91 2.08
CA HIS A 148 0.78 -1.09 1.55
C HIS A 148 0.49 0.42 1.65
N GLU A 149 -0.79 0.82 1.60
CA GLU A 149 -1.23 2.21 1.78
C GLU A 149 -1.02 2.67 3.23
N GLN A 150 -1.48 1.88 4.20
CA GLN A 150 -1.27 2.12 5.64
C GLN A 150 0.22 2.13 6.00
N HIS A 151 1.02 1.30 5.32
CA HIS A 151 2.47 1.30 5.49
C HIS A 151 3.09 2.62 5.04
N ALA A 152 2.62 3.21 3.93
CA ALA A 152 3.10 4.52 3.48
C ALA A 152 2.75 5.66 4.46
N GLU A 153 1.52 5.67 4.99
CA GLU A 153 1.11 6.63 6.03
C GLU A 153 1.97 6.51 7.30
N LEU A 154 2.20 5.28 7.77
CA LEU A 154 2.99 5.01 8.98
C LEU A 154 4.48 5.30 8.80
N VAL A 155 5.07 4.94 7.65
CA VAL A 155 6.47 5.25 7.31
C VAL A 155 6.71 6.75 7.31
N ILE A 156 5.83 7.53 6.66
CA ILE A 156 5.92 9.00 6.69
C ILE A 156 5.83 9.52 8.12
N TRP A 157 4.78 9.13 8.86
CA TRP A 157 4.53 9.67 10.20
C TRP A 157 5.68 9.39 11.17
N TRP A 158 6.21 8.16 11.18
CA TRP A 158 7.34 7.81 12.03
C TRP A 158 8.64 8.52 11.62
N ASN A 159 8.86 8.81 10.33
CA ASN A 159 10.00 9.61 9.89
C ASN A 159 9.85 11.11 10.19
N GLU A 160 8.63 11.63 10.24
CA GLU A 160 8.34 12.96 10.79
C GLU A 160 8.64 12.99 12.31
N GLN A 161 8.27 11.96 13.07
CA GLN A 161 8.63 11.84 14.49
C GLN A 161 10.15 11.72 14.70
N TYR A 162 10.83 10.89 13.90
CA TYR A 162 12.26 10.64 14.05
C TYR A 162 13.10 11.90 13.81
N ARG A 163 12.79 12.64 12.74
CA ARG A 163 13.45 13.93 12.46
C ARG A 163 13.13 14.97 13.53
N SER A 164 11.89 15.02 14.04
CA SER A 164 11.50 15.92 15.13
C SER A 164 12.24 15.61 16.44
N ALA A 165 12.49 14.33 16.76
CA ALA A 165 13.26 13.91 17.92
C ALA A 165 14.76 14.23 17.76
N LYS A 166 15.34 13.96 16.57
CA LYS A 166 16.74 14.30 16.24
C LYS A 166 17.04 15.79 16.22
N ALA A 167 16.05 16.65 15.97
CA ALA A 167 16.19 18.10 16.04
C ALA A 167 16.16 18.67 17.48
N GLN A 168 15.92 17.83 18.49
CA GLN A 168 15.85 18.21 19.92
C GLN A 168 17.01 17.66 20.75
N SER A 169 17.98 16.98 20.12
CA SER A 169 19.13 16.30 20.75
C SER A 169 20.48 16.86 20.29
#